data_AF-A0A847GLL1-F1
#
_entry.id   AF-A0A847GLL1-F1
#
_cell.length_a   1.000
_cell.length_b   1.000
_cell.length_c   1.000
_cell.angle_alpha   90.00
_cell.angle_beta   90.00
_cell.angle_gamma   90.00
#
_symmetry.space_group_name_H-M   'P 1'
#
loop_
_entity.id
_entity.type
_entity.pdbx_description
1 polymer ?
#
loop_
_entity_poly.entity_id
_entity_poly.type
_entity_poly.pdbx_seq_one_letter_code
_entity_poly.pdbx_strand_id
1 'polypeptide(L)'
;MTTDRIVVRQIAWREILPWLVIFRTFGLAKSLPLLFLATFGVLLTPVGWQIAETLFVSDQLIEHDERFAGVVEQNRQWPFQQRAIQAPNDGRLPRSVQEIVLTKPNTLEPIFLRFVDPLARLLDDRLTVAQAAYYVFGLLWMLAVWGFFGGAVSRIAVVRLGREERMGLGDALRHAWARLGAYIGSPLFPVLGVVVIALPIYLLGVLARWDGGLLAMGIVWLLALLGGLVIAVLLLGLLFGWPLMWGTISAEERGDVFEAFSRSYSYAFQRPLHYLFYAVLATVYGALAWLLVYHFSEATIRFAEWAAALGAGEDRWAEIVRLQDDPSLGAGVSRYGVLLMGLGAGLVRSVAAGFGYSLFWCLAAAAYLLLRRDVDQTEFDEVFVETESQRYQLPEARESEKVEK
;
A
#
# COMPACT_ATOMS: atom_id res chain seq x y z
N MET A 1 -18.03 55.99 -17.74
CA MET A 1 -17.77 54.89 -16.80
C MET A 1 -16.59 54.09 -17.32
N THR A 2 -15.40 54.41 -16.84
CA THR A 2 -14.15 53.70 -17.18
C THR A 2 -14.19 52.34 -16.51
N THR A 3 -14.23 51.27 -17.32
CA THR A 3 -14.19 49.89 -16.88
C THR A 3 -12.83 49.62 -16.23
N ASP A 4 -12.79 49.62 -14.91
CA ASP A 4 -11.58 49.27 -14.15
C ASP A 4 -11.22 47.81 -14.46
N ARG A 5 -10.18 47.62 -15.28
CA ARG A 5 -9.68 46.29 -15.61
C ARG A 5 -8.91 45.77 -14.40
N ILE A 6 -9.60 44.97 -13.57
CA ILE A 6 -8.97 44.25 -12.46
C ILE A 6 -7.91 43.30 -13.05
N VAL A 7 -6.63 43.62 -12.82
CA VAL A 7 -5.50 42.77 -13.23
C VAL A 7 -5.26 41.73 -12.15
N VAL A 8 -5.65 40.49 -12.41
CA VAL A 8 -5.37 39.34 -11.53
C VAL A 8 -3.87 39.07 -11.54
N ARG A 9 -3.18 39.34 -10.42
CA ARG A 9 -1.72 39.16 -10.31
C ARG A 9 -1.31 37.72 -10.01
N GLN A 10 -2.15 36.96 -9.32
CA GLN A 10 -1.85 35.59 -8.93
C GLN A 10 -3.16 34.84 -8.65
N ILE A 11 -3.29 33.63 -9.19
CA ILE A 11 -4.43 32.74 -8.91
C ILE A 11 -3.92 31.64 -7.96
N ALA A 12 -4.49 31.58 -6.76
CA ALA A 12 -4.24 30.48 -5.82
C ALA A 12 -4.99 29.23 -6.29
N TRP A 13 -4.45 28.54 -7.30
CA TRP A 13 -5.09 27.35 -7.89
C TRP A 13 -5.44 26.26 -6.87
N ARG A 14 -4.73 26.19 -5.74
CA ARG A 14 -4.98 25.22 -4.64
C ARG A 14 -6.25 25.54 -3.84
N GLU A 15 -6.65 26.81 -3.78
CA GLU A 15 -7.90 27.22 -3.14
C GLU A 15 -9.09 26.88 -4.02
N ILE A 16 -8.94 27.04 -5.35
CA ILE A 16 -9.99 26.80 -6.35
C ILE A 16 -10.13 25.31 -6.69
N LEU A 17 -9.01 24.61 -6.87
CA LEU A 17 -8.95 23.19 -7.26
C LEU A 17 -8.04 22.43 -6.28
N PRO A 18 -8.55 22.07 -5.09
CA PRO A 18 -7.75 21.43 -4.04
C PRO A 18 -7.12 20.11 -4.49
N TRP A 19 -7.82 19.37 -5.36
CA TRP A 19 -7.40 18.07 -5.89
C TRP A 19 -6.08 18.10 -6.69
N LEU A 20 -5.58 19.28 -7.08
CA LEU A 20 -4.25 19.44 -7.67
C LEU A 20 -3.11 18.95 -6.75
N VAL A 21 -3.36 18.83 -5.45
CA VAL A 21 -2.41 18.23 -4.49
C VAL A 21 -2.03 16.79 -4.87
N ILE A 22 -2.92 16.05 -5.55
CA ILE A 22 -2.65 14.68 -6.03
C ILE A 22 -1.45 14.65 -6.96
N PHE A 23 -1.27 15.64 -7.84
CA PHE A 23 -0.12 15.66 -8.76
C PHE A 23 1.22 15.99 -8.09
N ARG A 24 1.20 16.56 -6.87
CA ARG A 24 2.43 16.79 -6.10
C ARG A 24 2.98 15.50 -5.50
N THR A 25 2.15 14.46 -5.39
CA THR A 25 2.54 13.18 -4.78
C THR A 25 3.65 12.48 -5.55
N PHE A 26 3.76 12.64 -6.88
CA PHE A 26 4.87 12.06 -7.64
C PHE A 26 6.22 12.64 -7.25
N GLY A 27 6.30 13.97 -7.12
CA GLY A 27 7.52 14.67 -6.73
C GLY A 27 7.98 14.27 -5.33
N LEU A 28 7.02 14.02 -4.45
CA LEU A 28 7.25 13.53 -3.10
C LEU A 28 7.67 12.05 -3.10
N ALA A 29 6.94 11.19 -3.82
CA ALA A 29 7.14 9.75 -3.83
C ALA A 29 8.51 9.32 -4.37
N LYS A 30 9.08 10.09 -5.31
CA LYS A 30 10.43 9.89 -5.84
C LYS A 30 11.55 10.43 -4.95
N SER A 31 11.24 11.02 -3.79
CA SER A 31 12.26 11.51 -2.88
C SER A 31 13.03 10.35 -2.24
N LEU A 32 14.34 10.50 -2.07
CA LEU A 32 15.21 9.45 -1.54
C LEU A 32 14.73 8.85 -0.20
N PRO A 33 14.26 9.63 0.80
CA PRO A 33 13.79 9.06 2.06
C PRO A 33 12.60 8.11 1.87
N LEU A 34 11.63 8.49 1.03
CA LEU A 34 10.43 7.70 0.79
C LEU A 34 10.72 6.47 -0.07
N LEU A 35 11.55 6.62 -1.12
CA LEU A 35 12.01 5.51 -1.93
C LEU A 35 12.76 4.48 -1.09
N PHE A 36 13.64 4.94 -0.19
CA PHE A 36 14.38 4.06 0.71
C PHE A 36 13.41 3.27 1.60
N LEU A 37 12.53 3.95 2.35
CA LEU A 37 11.56 3.30 3.23
C LEU A 37 10.66 2.30 2.49
N ALA A 38 10.12 2.70 1.35
CA ALA A 38 9.23 1.85 0.57
C ALA A 38 9.97 0.66 -0.07
N THR A 39 11.22 0.84 -0.52
CA THR A 39 12.03 -0.27 -1.06
C THR A 39 12.33 -1.31 0.02
N PHE A 40 12.64 -0.88 1.25
CA PHE A 40 12.81 -1.81 2.37
C PHE A 40 11.51 -2.55 2.70
N GLY A 41 10.36 -1.85 2.76
CA GLY A 41 9.06 -2.50 2.95
C GLY A 41 8.73 -3.52 1.86
N VAL A 42 9.04 -3.20 0.61
CA VAL A 42 8.88 -4.08 -0.56
C VAL A 42 9.76 -5.32 -0.46
N LEU A 43 11.03 -5.18 -0.07
CA LEU A 43 11.94 -6.31 0.12
C LEU A 43 11.55 -7.19 1.31
N LEU A 44 10.95 -6.61 2.35
CA LEU A 44 10.51 -7.34 3.54
C LEU A 44 9.17 -8.07 3.33
N THR A 45 8.38 -7.67 2.34
CA THR A 45 7.03 -8.24 2.11
C THR A 45 7.08 -9.75 1.79
N PRO A 46 7.89 -10.25 0.83
CA PRO A 46 7.95 -11.69 0.52
C PRO A 46 8.44 -12.55 1.68
N VAL A 47 9.24 -11.99 2.61
CA VAL A 47 9.84 -12.73 3.73
C VAL A 47 8.75 -13.37 4.61
N GLY A 48 7.71 -12.63 4.95
CA GLY A 48 6.62 -13.18 5.77
C GLY A 48 5.79 -14.22 5.02
N TRP A 49 5.61 -14.05 3.71
CA TRP A 49 4.93 -15.05 2.87
C TRP A 49 5.73 -16.34 2.75
N GLN A 50 7.06 -16.27 2.62
CA GLN A 50 7.95 -17.43 2.64
C GLN A 50 7.97 -18.12 4.02
N ILE A 51 7.93 -17.35 5.11
CA ILE A 51 7.79 -17.91 6.46
C ILE A 51 6.42 -18.62 6.58
N ALA A 52 5.35 -18.01 6.09
CA ALA A 52 4.02 -18.65 6.10
C ALA A 52 4.00 -19.94 5.27
N GLU A 53 4.65 -19.94 4.10
CA GLU A 53 4.82 -21.12 3.25
C GLU A 53 5.50 -22.25 4.02
N THR A 54 6.65 -21.97 4.64
CA THR A 54 7.41 -22.99 5.40
C THR A 54 6.68 -23.50 6.65
N LEU A 55 5.85 -22.68 7.29
CA LEU A 55 5.13 -23.06 8.50
C LEU A 55 3.82 -23.83 8.23
N PHE A 56 3.11 -23.50 7.15
CA PHE A 56 1.72 -23.95 6.95
C PHE A 56 1.48 -24.71 5.64
N VAL A 57 2.36 -24.59 4.64
CA VAL A 57 2.16 -25.19 3.32
C VAL A 57 2.96 -26.48 3.21
N SER A 58 2.28 -27.60 2.95
CA SER A 58 2.89 -28.89 2.66
C SER A 58 2.89 -29.18 1.15
N ASP A 59 3.82 -30.01 0.68
CA ASP A 59 3.91 -30.38 -0.74
C ASP A 59 2.60 -31.01 -1.27
N GLN A 60 1.95 -31.83 -0.44
CA GLN A 60 0.64 -32.41 -0.77
C GLN A 60 -0.44 -31.35 -1.00
N LEU A 61 -0.42 -30.25 -0.23
CA LEU A 61 -1.41 -29.17 -0.35
C LEU A 61 -1.25 -28.43 -1.68
N ILE A 62 -0.01 -28.24 -2.14
CA ILE A 62 0.31 -27.61 -3.43
C ILE A 62 -0.16 -28.49 -4.59
N GLU A 63 0.06 -29.81 -4.50
CA GLU A 63 -0.34 -30.75 -5.56
C GLU A 63 -1.86 -30.87 -5.71
N HIS A 64 -2.63 -30.72 -4.63
CA HIS A 64 -4.09 -30.88 -4.66
C HIS A 64 -4.85 -29.61 -5.08
N ASP A 65 -4.24 -28.43 -4.93
CA ASP A 65 -4.90 -27.14 -5.18
C ASP A 65 -4.02 -26.22 -6.05
N GLU A 66 -4.17 -26.36 -7.37
CA GLU A 66 -3.42 -25.56 -8.35
C GLU A 66 -3.67 -24.05 -8.19
N ARG A 67 -4.88 -23.64 -7.77
CA ARG A 67 -5.20 -22.22 -7.57
C ARG A 67 -4.43 -21.68 -6.38
N PHE A 68 -4.36 -22.42 -5.28
CA PHE A 68 -3.56 -22.06 -4.12
C PHE A 68 -2.06 -22.08 -4.44
N ALA A 69 -1.58 -23.06 -5.20
CA ALA A 69 -0.18 -23.15 -5.63
C ALA A 69 0.28 -21.90 -6.39
N GLY A 70 -0.52 -21.40 -7.34
CA GLY A 70 -0.19 -20.18 -8.08
C GLY A 70 -0.05 -18.93 -7.19
N VAL A 71 -0.75 -18.92 -6.06
CA VAL A 71 -0.80 -17.79 -5.13
C VAL A 71 0.39 -17.81 -4.19
N VAL A 72 0.73 -19.00 -3.69
CA VAL A 72 1.97 -19.20 -2.95
C VAL A 72 3.17 -18.79 -3.81
N GLU A 73 3.19 -19.19 -5.08
CA GLU A 73 4.23 -18.80 -6.04
C GLU A 73 4.28 -17.28 -6.27
N GLN A 74 3.13 -16.62 -6.43
CA GLN A 74 3.08 -15.16 -6.58
C GLN A 74 3.61 -14.43 -5.33
N ASN A 75 3.26 -14.91 -4.13
CA ASN A 75 3.59 -14.26 -2.87
C ASN A 75 5.04 -14.47 -2.44
N ARG A 76 5.66 -15.61 -2.80
CA ARG A 76 7.08 -15.88 -2.49
C ARG A 76 8.05 -15.13 -3.40
N GLN A 77 7.59 -14.69 -4.57
CA GLN A 77 8.44 -14.04 -5.55
C GLN A 77 9.00 -12.72 -5.04
N TRP A 78 10.32 -12.58 -5.17
CA TRP A 78 10.97 -11.31 -4.87
C TRP A 78 10.60 -10.26 -5.93
N PRO A 79 10.60 -8.96 -5.57
CA PRO A 79 10.29 -7.87 -6.50
C PRO A 79 11.16 -7.87 -7.77
N PHE A 80 12.40 -8.35 -7.66
CA PHE A 80 13.33 -8.46 -8.77
C PHE A 80 13.14 -9.72 -9.63
N GLN A 81 12.46 -10.74 -9.10
CA GLN A 81 12.15 -11.99 -9.79
C GLN A 81 10.85 -11.90 -10.60
N GLN A 82 9.99 -10.91 -10.32
CA GLN A 82 8.79 -10.64 -11.10
C GLN A 82 9.21 -10.19 -12.52
N ARG A 83 9.45 -11.16 -13.41
CA ARG A 83 9.61 -10.91 -14.85
C ARG A 83 8.28 -10.34 -15.32
N ALA A 84 8.30 -9.07 -15.68
CA ALA A 84 7.10 -8.29 -15.89
C ALA A 84 6.28 -8.73 -17.13
N ILE A 85 6.81 -9.60 -17.99
CA ILE A 85 6.08 -10.16 -19.14
C ILE A 85 6.67 -11.53 -19.54
N GLN A 86 5.81 -12.47 -19.94
CA GLN A 86 6.08 -13.42 -21.03
C GLN A 86 5.94 -12.69 -22.38
N ALA A 87 6.57 -11.52 -22.53
CA ALA A 87 6.69 -10.90 -23.85
C ALA A 87 7.61 -11.81 -24.65
N PRO A 88 7.47 -11.88 -25.99
CA PRO A 88 8.52 -12.45 -26.81
C PRO A 88 9.85 -11.89 -26.30
N ASN A 89 10.78 -12.77 -25.97
CA ASN A 89 12.13 -12.40 -25.56
C ASN A 89 12.90 -11.90 -26.81
N ASP A 90 12.30 -11.00 -27.59
CA ASP A 90 12.86 -10.43 -28.80
C ASP A 90 13.65 -9.15 -28.50
N GLY A 91 13.70 -8.73 -27.22
CA GLY A 91 14.61 -7.69 -26.72
C GLY A 91 14.32 -6.29 -27.24
N ARG A 92 13.13 -6.03 -27.78
CA ARG A 92 12.81 -4.75 -28.44
C ARG A 92 12.27 -3.70 -27.46
N LEU A 93 12.73 -2.46 -27.65
CA LEU A 93 12.10 -1.25 -27.10
C LEU A 93 10.64 -1.14 -27.59
N PRO A 94 9.71 -0.66 -26.75
CA PRO A 94 8.41 -0.22 -27.25
C PRO A 94 8.63 0.84 -28.33
N ARG A 95 8.15 0.58 -29.55
CA ARG A 95 8.31 1.45 -30.72
C ARG A 95 7.18 2.45 -30.86
N SER A 96 6.12 2.28 -30.09
CA SER A 96 4.92 3.11 -30.15
C SER A 96 4.33 3.34 -28.77
N VAL A 97 3.55 4.42 -28.64
CA VAL A 97 2.74 4.68 -27.44
C VAL A 97 1.72 3.56 -27.21
N GLN A 98 1.22 2.93 -28.28
CA GLN A 98 0.31 1.79 -28.17
C GLN A 98 0.98 0.59 -27.48
N GLU A 99 2.22 0.26 -27.84
CA GLU A 99 2.99 -0.81 -27.17
C GLU A 99 3.21 -0.51 -25.69
N ILE A 100 3.50 0.75 -25.34
CA ILE A 100 3.66 1.20 -23.94
C ILE A 100 2.36 1.00 -23.15
N VAL A 101 1.23 1.46 -23.70
CA VAL A 101 -0.08 1.40 -23.02
C VAL A 101 -0.62 -0.03 -22.94
N LEU A 102 -0.36 -0.86 -23.96
CA LEU A 102 -0.78 -2.26 -24.00
C LEU A 102 0.14 -3.17 -23.19
N THR A 103 1.32 -2.70 -22.80
CA THR A 103 2.16 -3.43 -21.85
C THR A 103 1.37 -3.56 -20.56
N LYS A 104 1.02 -4.79 -20.18
CA LYS A 104 0.49 -5.11 -18.86
C LYS A 104 1.63 -5.65 -18.00
N PRO A 105 2.41 -4.80 -17.30
CA PRO A 105 3.29 -5.29 -16.26
C PRO A 105 2.49 -6.20 -15.33
N ASN A 106 3.01 -7.38 -14.99
CA ASN A 106 2.42 -8.23 -13.92
C ASN A 106 2.26 -7.46 -12.59
N THR A 107 2.96 -6.33 -12.44
CA THR A 107 2.90 -5.38 -11.32
C THR A 107 1.78 -4.35 -11.41
N LEU A 108 0.97 -4.32 -12.48
CA LEU A 108 -0.21 -3.46 -12.58
C LEU A 108 -1.36 -3.91 -11.68
N GLU A 109 -1.27 -5.07 -11.04
CA GLU A 109 -2.17 -5.38 -9.93
C GLU A 109 -2.11 -4.19 -8.96
N PRO A 110 -3.21 -3.43 -8.80
CA PRO A 110 -3.21 -2.25 -7.98
C PRO A 110 -2.70 -2.65 -6.60
N ILE A 111 -1.72 -1.91 -6.07
CA ILE A 111 -1.18 -2.15 -4.72
C ILE A 111 -2.32 -2.28 -3.70
N PHE A 112 -3.40 -1.54 -3.94
CA PHE A 112 -4.65 -1.67 -3.21
C PHE A 112 -5.15 -3.13 -3.09
N LEU A 113 -5.23 -3.88 -4.19
CA LEU A 113 -5.72 -5.26 -4.21
C LEU A 113 -4.80 -6.21 -3.45
N ARG A 114 -3.47 -5.95 -3.41
CA ARG A 114 -2.54 -6.81 -2.66
C ARG A 114 -2.84 -6.87 -1.16
N PHE A 115 -3.42 -5.81 -0.58
CA PHE A 115 -3.86 -5.80 0.82
C PHE A 115 -5.25 -6.41 1.02
N VAL A 116 -6.09 -6.36 -0.01
CA VAL A 116 -7.49 -6.82 0.05
C VAL A 116 -7.60 -8.31 -0.26
N ASP A 117 -6.81 -8.82 -1.20
CA ASP A 117 -6.89 -10.19 -1.73
C ASP A 117 -6.78 -11.28 -0.64
N PRO A 118 -5.84 -11.22 0.33
CA PRO A 118 -5.78 -12.22 1.40
C PRO A 118 -7.07 -12.27 2.25
N LEU A 119 -7.65 -11.09 2.55
CA LEU A 119 -8.89 -11.00 3.32
C LEU A 119 -10.10 -11.48 2.49
N ALA A 120 -10.15 -11.15 1.20
CA ALA A 120 -11.21 -11.59 0.30
C ALA A 120 -11.24 -13.12 0.20
N ARG A 121 -10.09 -13.77 0.06
CA ARG A 121 -9.96 -15.24 0.02
C ARG A 121 -10.38 -15.92 1.31
N LEU A 122 -10.06 -15.31 2.46
CA LEU A 122 -10.53 -15.79 3.77
C LEU A 122 -12.06 -15.78 3.89
N LEU A 123 -12.76 -14.95 3.11
CA LEU A 123 -14.22 -14.82 3.15
C LEU A 123 -14.93 -15.65 2.07
N ASP A 124 -14.31 -15.87 0.92
CA ASP A 124 -14.94 -16.49 -0.27
C ASP A 124 -14.63 -17.99 -0.41
N ASP A 125 -13.39 -18.41 -0.14
CA ASP A 125 -12.95 -19.78 -0.42
C ASP A 125 -13.24 -20.73 0.75
N ARG A 126 -13.55 -22.01 0.44
CA ARG A 126 -13.59 -23.08 1.44
C ARG A 126 -12.16 -23.49 1.79
N LEU A 127 -11.54 -22.76 2.71
CA LEU A 127 -10.16 -22.97 3.08
C LEU A 127 -9.99 -24.11 4.08
N THR A 128 -8.91 -24.88 3.92
CA THR A 128 -8.39 -25.72 5.00
C THR A 128 -7.82 -24.83 6.13
N VAL A 129 -7.66 -25.39 7.33
CA VAL A 129 -7.05 -24.66 8.47
C VAL A 129 -5.64 -24.16 8.12
N ALA A 130 -4.87 -24.95 7.35
CA ALA A 130 -3.54 -24.58 6.89
C ALA A 130 -3.56 -23.38 5.93
N GLN A 131 -4.45 -23.39 4.92
CA GLN A 131 -4.60 -22.27 4.00
C GLN A 131 -5.08 -21.00 4.71
N ALA A 132 -6.03 -21.13 5.63
CA ALA A 132 -6.49 -19.99 6.44
C ALA A 132 -5.36 -19.42 7.30
N ALA A 133 -4.55 -20.27 7.94
CA ALA A 133 -3.39 -19.85 8.72
C ALA A 133 -2.34 -19.13 7.87
N TYR A 134 -2.08 -19.62 6.65
CA TYR A 134 -1.20 -18.97 5.67
C TYR A 134 -1.65 -17.55 5.34
N TYR A 135 -2.93 -17.35 4.97
CA TYR A 135 -3.45 -16.01 4.64
C TYR A 135 -3.52 -15.08 5.84
N VAL A 136 -3.92 -15.58 7.02
CA VAL A 136 -3.95 -14.78 8.25
C VAL A 136 -2.53 -14.32 8.63
N PHE A 137 -1.55 -15.21 8.59
CA PHE A 137 -0.16 -14.85 8.88
C PHE A 137 0.36 -13.81 7.89
N GLY A 138 0.16 -14.03 6.59
CA GLY A 138 0.59 -13.10 5.55
C GLY A 138 -0.09 -11.73 5.65
N LEU A 139 -1.40 -11.69 5.96
CA LEU A 139 -2.12 -10.45 6.21
C LEU A 139 -1.54 -9.69 7.41
N LEU A 140 -1.31 -10.37 8.54
CA LEU A 140 -0.72 -9.76 9.73
C LEU A 140 0.71 -9.27 9.47
N TRP A 141 1.50 -10.02 8.72
CA TRP A 141 2.83 -9.60 8.29
C TRP A 141 2.78 -8.36 7.42
N MET A 142 1.89 -8.32 6.42
CA MET A 142 1.70 -7.14 5.57
C MET A 142 1.28 -5.92 6.39
N LEU A 143 0.36 -6.08 7.33
CA LEU A 143 -0.05 -5.00 8.24
C LEU A 143 1.11 -4.55 9.14
N ALA A 144 1.98 -5.45 9.60
CA ALA A 144 3.15 -5.08 10.39
C ALA A 144 4.18 -4.28 9.57
N VAL A 145 4.55 -4.80 8.39
CA VAL A 145 5.52 -4.16 7.49
C VAL A 145 5.01 -2.80 7.02
N TRP A 146 3.77 -2.74 6.53
CA TRP A 146 3.22 -1.52 5.95
C TRP A 146 2.56 -0.58 6.97
N GLY A 147 2.19 -1.08 8.15
CA GLY A 147 1.89 -0.23 9.29
C GLY A 147 3.13 0.58 9.70
N PHE A 148 4.31 -0.03 9.68
CA PHE A 148 5.56 0.67 9.97
C PHE A 148 6.06 1.53 8.80
N PHE A 149 6.40 0.93 7.66
CA PHE A 149 6.97 1.67 6.52
C PHE A 149 5.94 2.57 5.83
N GLY A 150 4.73 2.05 5.60
CA GLY A 150 3.63 2.82 5.03
C GLY A 150 3.15 3.92 5.97
N GLY A 151 3.15 3.67 7.29
CA GLY A 151 2.89 4.70 8.31
C GLY A 151 3.93 5.82 8.28
N ALA A 152 5.22 5.49 8.19
CA ALA A 152 6.28 6.49 8.08
C ALA A 152 6.19 7.31 6.78
N VAL A 153 5.90 6.66 5.64
CA VAL A 153 5.70 7.34 4.35
C VAL A 153 4.47 8.25 4.41
N SER A 154 3.35 7.75 4.93
CA SER A 154 2.10 8.51 5.09
C SER A 154 2.30 9.72 5.99
N ARG A 155 3.05 9.57 7.08
CA ARG A 155 3.38 10.65 8.00
C ARG A 155 4.20 11.76 7.34
N ILE A 156 5.24 11.39 6.58
CA ILE A 156 6.01 12.38 5.81
C ILE A 156 5.10 13.04 4.77
N ALA A 157 4.24 12.27 4.09
CA ALA A 157 3.37 12.78 3.06
C ALA A 157 2.34 13.79 3.58
N VAL A 158 1.65 13.48 4.68
CA VAL A 158 0.69 14.37 5.30
C VAL A 158 1.35 15.70 5.70
N VAL A 159 2.53 15.67 6.33
CA VAL A 159 3.22 16.91 6.72
C VAL A 159 3.70 17.72 5.51
N ARG A 160 4.22 17.05 4.47
CA ARG A 160 4.70 17.73 3.26
C ARG A 160 3.56 18.31 2.42
N LEU A 161 2.44 17.62 2.33
CA LEU A 161 1.29 18.04 1.51
C LEU A 161 0.42 19.05 2.26
N GLY A 162 0.30 18.90 3.58
CA GLY A 162 -0.49 19.77 4.44
C GLY A 162 0.24 21.06 4.78
N ARG A 163 1.36 20.94 5.53
CA ARG A 163 2.12 22.07 6.09
C ARG A 163 3.21 22.62 5.15
N GLU A 164 3.49 21.93 4.04
CA GLU A 164 4.63 22.24 3.15
C GLU A 164 6.01 22.23 3.86
N GLU A 165 6.09 21.56 5.01
CA GLU A 165 7.30 21.44 5.82
C GLU A 165 8.10 20.17 5.50
N ARG A 166 9.40 20.19 5.81
CA ARG A 166 10.27 19.01 5.70
C ARG A 166 10.28 18.28 7.03
N MET A 167 9.80 17.04 7.02
CA MET A 167 9.97 16.11 8.13
C MET A 167 11.24 15.27 7.97
N GLY A 168 11.99 15.08 9.06
CA GLY A 168 13.13 14.16 9.12
C GLY A 168 12.68 12.69 9.12
N LEU A 169 13.48 11.82 8.49
CA LEU A 169 13.17 10.39 8.42
C LEU A 169 13.11 9.73 9.80
N GLY A 170 13.98 10.15 10.74
CA GLY A 170 13.98 9.63 12.12
C GLY A 170 12.69 9.95 12.88
N ASP A 171 12.14 11.15 12.70
CA ASP A 171 10.88 11.56 13.33
C ASP A 171 9.69 10.78 12.76
N ALA A 172 9.68 10.57 11.44
CA ALA A 172 8.66 9.77 10.78
C ALA A 172 8.67 8.30 11.25
N LEU A 173 9.86 7.69 11.36
CA LEU A 173 10.02 6.33 11.87
C LEU A 173 9.62 6.21 13.33
N ARG A 174 10.02 7.18 14.17
CA ARG A 174 9.63 7.22 15.59
C ARG A 174 8.11 7.29 15.74
N HIS A 175 7.46 8.14 14.96
CA HIS A 175 5.99 8.24 14.94
C HIS A 175 5.35 6.92 14.49
N ALA A 176 5.82 6.33 13.39
CA ALA A 176 5.29 5.06 12.89
C ALA A 176 5.47 3.91 13.89
N TRP A 177 6.60 3.86 14.61
CA TRP A 177 6.85 2.89 15.67
C TRP A 177 5.90 3.09 16.86
N ALA A 178 5.78 4.33 17.36
CA ALA A 178 4.93 4.67 18.49
C ALA A 178 3.45 4.38 18.22
N ARG A 179 3.02 4.45 16.95
CA ARG A 179 1.64 4.24 16.51
C ARG A 179 1.41 2.91 15.77
N LEU A 180 2.37 2.00 15.79
CA LEU A 180 2.29 0.75 15.03
C LEU A 180 1.03 -0.07 15.38
N GLY A 181 0.66 -0.10 16.66
CA GLY A 181 -0.57 -0.76 17.12
C GLY A 181 -1.84 -0.17 16.53
N ALA A 182 -1.88 1.15 16.27
CA ALA A 182 -3.02 1.79 15.62
C ALA A 182 -3.08 1.44 14.13
N TYR A 183 -1.94 1.45 13.42
CA TYR A 183 -1.89 1.07 12.00
C TYR A 183 -2.32 -0.39 11.76
N ILE A 184 -1.93 -1.31 12.65
CA ILE A 184 -2.34 -2.72 12.58
C ILE A 184 -3.79 -2.90 13.05
N GLY A 185 -4.16 -2.25 14.16
CA GLY A 185 -5.46 -2.44 14.79
C GLY A 185 -6.62 -1.85 14.01
N SER A 186 -6.44 -0.74 13.28
CA SER A 186 -7.53 -0.03 12.60
C SER A 186 -8.21 -0.88 11.51
N PRO A 187 -7.48 -1.58 10.61
CA PRO A 187 -8.10 -2.49 9.65
C PRO A 187 -8.65 -3.77 10.31
N LEU A 188 -8.05 -4.24 11.40
CA LEU A 188 -8.51 -5.44 12.12
C LEU A 188 -9.76 -5.20 12.96
N PHE A 189 -10.00 -3.96 13.39
CA PHE A 189 -11.18 -3.59 14.18
C PHE A 189 -12.52 -3.94 13.50
N PRO A 190 -12.80 -3.54 12.24
CA PRO A 190 -14.00 -3.98 11.55
C PRO A 190 -14.01 -5.48 11.25
N VAL A 191 -12.86 -6.11 11.02
CA VAL A 191 -12.77 -7.58 10.85
C VAL A 191 -13.21 -8.30 12.12
N LEU A 192 -12.83 -7.79 13.29
CA LEU A 192 -13.31 -8.31 14.57
C LEU A 192 -14.84 -8.16 14.68
N GLY A 193 -15.39 -7.01 14.29
CA GLY A 193 -16.84 -6.80 14.20
C GLY A 193 -17.53 -7.83 13.30
N VAL A 194 -16.94 -8.13 12.13
CA VAL A 194 -17.43 -9.17 11.21
C VAL A 194 -17.43 -10.54 11.89
N VAL A 195 -16.34 -10.93 12.56
CA VAL A 195 -16.25 -12.23 13.24
C VAL A 195 -17.29 -12.35 14.35
N VAL A 196 -17.47 -11.30 15.17
CA VAL A 196 -18.44 -11.29 16.28
C VAL A 196 -19.88 -11.47 15.77
N ILE A 197 -20.23 -10.85 14.64
CA ILE A 197 -21.57 -10.97 14.04
C ILE A 197 -21.73 -12.28 13.26
N ALA A 198 -20.68 -12.74 12.59
CA ALA A 198 -20.69 -13.97 11.81
C ALA A 198 -20.80 -15.21 12.70
N LEU A 199 -20.21 -15.19 13.90
CA LEU A 199 -20.21 -16.33 14.83
C LEU A 199 -21.62 -16.85 15.17
N PRO A 200 -22.59 -16.03 15.64
CA PRO A 200 -23.94 -16.52 15.91
C PRO A 200 -24.64 -17.01 14.64
N ILE A 201 -24.43 -16.38 13.48
CA ILE A 201 -25.00 -16.84 12.20
C ILE A 201 -24.42 -18.21 11.81
N TYR A 202 -23.11 -18.40 11.99
CA TYR A 202 -22.45 -19.68 11.81
C TYR A 202 -23.03 -20.76 12.73
N LEU A 203 -23.23 -20.44 14.03
CA LEU A 203 -23.82 -21.38 14.99
C LEU A 203 -25.26 -21.77 14.61
N LEU A 204 -26.05 -20.84 14.05
CA LEU A 204 -27.36 -21.18 13.48
C LEU A 204 -27.24 -22.15 12.30
N GLY A 205 -26.25 -21.97 11.44
CA GLY A 205 -25.96 -22.91 10.35
C GLY A 205 -25.53 -24.30 10.84
N VAL A 206 -24.77 -24.38 11.94
CA VAL A 206 -24.45 -25.66 12.60
C VAL A 206 -25.70 -26.31 13.18
N LEU A 207 -26.57 -25.52 13.82
CA LEU A 207 -27.88 -25.98 14.28
C LEU A 207 -28.80 -26.37 13.12
N ALA A 208 -28.59 -25.94 11.88
CA ALA A 208 -29.43 -26.36 10.75
C ALA A 208 -29.14 -27.79 10.26
N ARG A 209 -28.17 -28.51 10.85
CA ARG A 209 -27.81 -29.90 10.48
C ARG A 209 -28.88 -30.96 10.82
N TRP A 210 -29.93 -30.58 11.55
CA TRP A 210 -31.07 -31.40 11.97
C TRP A 210 -32.36 -30.58 11.78
N ASP A 211 -33.48 -31.24 11.48
CA ASP A 211 -34.71 -30.58 11.02
C ASP A 211 -35.28 -29.55 12.00
N GLY A 212 -35.19 -29.83 13.31
CA GLY A 212 -35.65 -28.91 14.35
C GLY A 212 -34.83 -27.62 14.41
N GLY A 213 -33.52 -27.72 14.23
CA GLY A 213 -32.66 -26.53 14.19
C GLY A 213 -32.72 -25.79 12.85
N LEU A 214 -33.07 -26.47 11.75
CA LEU A 214 -33.43 -25.80 10.49
C LEU A 214 -34.68 -24.92 10.67
N LEU A 215 -35.71 -25.42 11.35
CA LEU A 215 -36.90 -24.63 11.71
C LEU A 215 -36.53 -23.44 12.61
N ALA A 216 -35.72 -23.67 13.65
CA ALA A 216 -35.25 -22.60 14.53
C ALA A 216 -34.47 -21.51 13.78
N MET A 217 -33.55 -21.91 12.89
CA MET A 217 -32.83 -20.98 12.00
C MET A 217 -33.78 -20.20 11.11
N GLY A 218 -34.79 -20.86 10.52
CA GLY A 218 -35.81 -20.21 9.69
C GLY A 218 -36.58 -19.12 10.43
N ILE A 219 -36.92 -19.36 11.71
CA ILE A 219 -37.63 -18.38 12.56
C ILE A 219 -36.78 -17.13 12.81
N VAL A 220 -35.49 -17.29 13.07
CA VAL A 220 -34.58 -16.16 13.35
C VAL A 220 -33.84 -15.64 12.12
N TRP A 221 -34.16 -16.13 10.91
CA TRP A 221 -33.42 -15.83 9.69
C TRP A 221 -33.41 -14.34 9.34
N LEU A 222 -34.49 -13.62 9.65
CA LEU A 222 -34.54 -12.18 9.46
C LEU A 222 -33.44 -11.46 10.28
N LEU A 223 -33.16 -11.91 11.51
CA LEU A 223 -32.06 -11.38 12.32
C LEU A 223 -30.69 -11.75 11.72
N ALA A 224 -30.55 -12.96 11.16
CA ALA A 224 -29.34 -13.36 10.45
C ALA A 224 -29.09 -12.50 9.20
N LEU A 225 -30.13 -12.16 8.44
CA LEU A 225 -30.04 -11.25 7.30
C LEU A 225 -29.63 -9.83 7.72
N LEU A 226 -30.16 -9.32 8.84
CA LEU A 226 -29.73 -8.04 9.40
C LEU A 226 -28.25 -8.10 9.81
N GLY A 227 -27.79 -9.18 10.42
CA GLY A 227 -26.38 -9.40 10.72
C GLY A 227 -25.51 -9.43 9.45
N GLY A 228 -25.97 -10.12 8.40
CA GLY A 228 -25.32 -10.14 7.10
C GLY A 228 -25.23 -8.75 6.45
N LEU A 229 -26.28 -7.93 6.57
CA LEU A 229 -26.27 -6.54 6.12
C LEU A 229 -25.21 -5.71 6.86
N VAL A 230 -25.11 -5.86 8.19
CA VAL A 230 -24.08 -5.16 8.97
C VAL A 230 -22.67 -5.60 8.56
N ILE A 231 -22.46 -6.92 8.37
CA ILE A 231 -21.19 -7.45 7.86
C ILE A 231 -20.86 -6.84 6.48
N ALA A 232 -21.83 -6.79 5.57
CA ALA A 232 -21.63 -6.22 4.24
C ALA A 232 -21.24 -4.72 4.32
N VAL A 233 -21.89 -3.94 5.17
CA VAL A 233 -21.55 -2.52 5.39
C VAL A 233 -20.14 -2.36 5.99
N LEU A 234 -19.77 -3.21 6.96
CA LEU A 234 -18.43 -3.21 7.54
C LEU A 234 -17.37 -3.55 6.49
N LEU A 235 -17.56 -4.62 5.70
CA LEU A 235 -16.60 -5.00 4.67
C LEU A 235 -16.51 -3.97 3.54
N LEU A 236 -17.64 -3.36 3.15
CA LEU A 236 -17.66 -2.27 2.17
C LEU A 236 -16.91 -1.04 2.67
N GLY A 237 -17.15 -0.65 3.92
CA GLY A 237 -16.44 0.45 4.57
C GLY A 237 -14.96 0.16 4.74
N LEU A 238 -14.58 -1.08 5.05
CA LEU A 238 -13.17 -1.48 5.12
C LEU A 238 -12.52 -1.42 3.74
N LEU A 239 -13.15 -1.97 2.70
CA LEU A 239 -12.65 -1.96 1.33
C LEU A 239 -12.28 -0.55 0.88
N PHE A 240 -13.17 0.42 1.09
CA PHE A 240 -12.93 1.79 0.65
C PHE A 240 -12.18 2.64 1.68
N GLY A 241 -12.29 2.36 2.97
CA GLY A 241 -11.77 3.19 4.04
C GLY A 241 -10.36 2.84 4.50
N TRP A 242 -9.88 1.60 4.27
CA TRP A 242 -8.58 1.19 4.82
C TRP A 242 -7.39 2.08 4.43
N PRO A 243 -7.25 2.63 3.21
CA PRO A 243 -6.11 3.51 2.89
C PRO A 243 -6.17 4.83 3.66
N LEU A 244 -7.39 5.32 3.94
CA LEU A 244 -7.62 6.56 4.67
C LEU A 244 -7.28 6.44 6.16
N MET A 245 -7.28 5.21 6.71
CA MET A 245 -6.88 4.97 8.10
C MET A 245 -5.42 5.38 8.33
N TRP A 246 -4.53 5.14 7.36
CA TRP A 246 -3.14 5.57 7.45
C TRP A 246 -3.03 7.10 7.48
N GLY A 247 -3.80 7.79 6.64
CA GLY A 247 -3.89 9.24 6.62
C GLY A 247 -4.37 9.80 7.97
N THR A 248 -5.40 9.19 8.55
CA THR A 248 -5.96 9.59 9.86
C THR A 248 -4.92 9.48 10.97
N ILE A 249 -4.28 8.32 11.11
CA ILE A 249 -3.26 8.09 12.15
C ILE A 249 -2.05 9.01 11.94
N SER A 250 -1.70 9.29 10.68
CA SER A 250 -0.60 10.17 10.32
C SER A 250 -0.90 11.66 10.47
N ALA A 251 -2.15 12.09 10.53
CA ALA A 251 -2.54 13.51 10.52
C ALA A 251 -3.05 14.00 11.88
N GLU A 252 -3.81 13.17 12.58
CA GLU A 252 -4.50 13.55 13.81
C GLU A 252 -3.64 13.34 15.07
N GLU A 253 -3.97 14.05 16.15
CA GLU A 253 -3.26 13.98 17.44
C GLU A 253 -3.48 12.65 18.16
N ARG A 254 -4.74 12.22 18.28
CA ARG A 254 -5.06 10.95 18.95
C ARG A 254 -4.80 9.78 18.03
N GLY A 255 -5.35 9.79 16.81
CA GLY A 255 -5.03 8.80 15.77
C GLY A 255 -5.13 7.36 16.27
N ASP A 256 -6.07 7.09 17.18
CA ASP A 256 -6.25 5.76 17.76
C ASP A 256 -7.04 4.84 16.81
N VAL A 257 -7.14 3.57 17.17
CA VAL A 257 -7.81 2.54 16.34
C VAL A 257 -9.24 2.94 15.98
N PHE A 258 -9.98 3.51 16.94
CA PHE A 258 -11.38 3.84 16.75
C PHE A 258 -11.58 5.13 15.95
N GLU A 259 -10.76 6.15 16.19
CA GLU A 259 -10.77 7.40 15.42
C GLU A 259 -10.40 7.13 13.95
N ALA A 260 -9.33 6.35 13.71
CA ALA A 260 -8.91 5.98 12.36
C ALA A 260 -10.00 5.20 11.60
N PHE A 261 -10.64 4.24 12.27
CA PHE A 261 -11.78 3.50 11.72
C PHE A 261 -12.98 4.43 11.42
N SER A 262 -13.42 5.19 12.41
CA SER A 262 -14.67 5.98 12.33
C SER A 262 -14.58 7.12 11.32
N ARG A 263 -13.48 7.88 11.28
CA ARG A 263 -13.27 8.96 10.29
C ARG A 263 -13.17 8.40 8.88
N SER A 264 -12.40 7.33 8.67
CA SER A 264 -12.25 6.72 7.35
C SER A 264 -13.57 6.23 6.77
N TYR A 265 -14.43 5.63 7.60
CA TYR A 265 -15.77 5.19 7.21
C TYR A 265 -16.69 6.38 6.94
N SER A 266 -16.63 7.39 7.80
CA SER A 266 -17.41 8.63 7.64
C SER A 266 -17.07 9.31 6.31
N TYR A 267 -15.80 9.46 5.98
CA TYR A 267 -15.39 10.10 4.73
C TYR A 267 -15.81 9.28 3.50
N ALA A 268 -15.65 7.94 3.56
CA ALA A 268 -16.06 7.06 2.48
C ALA A 268 -17.57 7.11 2.21
N PHE A 269 -18.41 7.20 3.25
CA PHE A 269 -19.87 7.14 3.12
C PHE A 269 -20.58 8.50 3.05
N GLN A 270 -20.02 9.58 3.60
CA GLN A 270 -20.67 10.90 3.58
C GLN A 270 -20.52 11.62 2.24
N ARG A 271 -19.36 11.46 1.56
CA ARG A 271 -19.08 12.10 0.26
C ARG A 271 -18.59 11.07 -0.78
N PRO A 272 -19.34 9.99 -1.06
CA PRO A 272 -18.85 8.87 -1.86
C PRO A 272 -18.47 9.28 -3.29
N LEU A 273 -19.15 10.28 -3.87
CA LEU A 273 -18.82 10.78 -5.21
C LEU A 273 -17.51 11.59 -5.24
N HIS A 274 -17.21 12.34 -4.17
CA HIS A 274 -15.94 13.08 -4.08
C HIS A 274 -14.79 12.09 -3.87
N TYR A 275 -14.99 11.12 -2.97
CA TYR A 275 -14.02 10.06 -2.76
C TYR A 275 -13.77 9.26 -4.05
N LEU A 276 -14.82 8.86 -4.77
CA LEU A 276 -14.70 8.15 -6.03
C LEU A 276 -13.93 8.98 -7.07
N PHE A 277 -14.22 10.28 -7.18
CA PHE A 277 -13.47 11.18 -8.06
C PHE A 277 -11.97 11.20 -7.71
N TYR A 278 -11.62 11.34 -6.42
CA TYR A 278 -10.22 11.32 -5.98
C TYR A 278 -9.57 9.96 -6.19
N ALA A 279 -10.28 8.86 -5.92
CA ALA A 279 -9.79 7.50 -6.12
C ALA A 279 -9.52 7.23 -7.61
N VAL A 280 -10.47 7.56 -8.50
CA VAL A 280 -10.28 7.42 -9.96
C VAL A 280 -9.11 8.26 -10.44
N LEU A 281 -9.03 9.53 -10.02
CA LEU A 281 -7.93 10.41 -10.40
C LEU A 281 -6.58 9.88 -9.89
N ALA A 282 -6.52 9.43 -8.64
CA ALA A 282 -5.33 8.82 -8.05
C ALA A 282 -4.93 7.53 -8.76
N THR A 283 -5.88 6.67 -9.15
CA THR A 283 -5.62 5.44 -9.89
C THR A 283 -5.08 5.72 -11.28
N VAL A 284 -5.72 6.62 -12.05
CA VAL A 284 -5.26 7.00 -13.40
C VAL A 284 -3.88 7.63 -13.33
N TYR A 285 -3.67 8.58 -12.41
CA TYR A 285 -2.39 9.23 -12.23
C TYR A 285 -1.30 8.26 -11.76
N GLY A 286 -1.63 7.40 -10.79
CA GLY A 286 -0.74 6.36 -10.28
C GLY A 286 -0.33 5.37 -11.35
N ALA A 287 -1.25 4.96 -12.22
CA ALA A 287 -0.95 4.08 -13.34
C ALA A 287 0.01 4.74 -14.36
N LEU A 288 -0.23 6.02 -14.70
CA LEU A 288 0.67 6.77 -15.58
C LEU A 288 2.08 6.94 -14.99
N ALA A 289 2.15 7.29 -13.70
CA ALA A 289 3.41 7.41 -12.97
C ALA A 289 4.15 6.07 -12.88
N TRP A 290 3.43 4.98 -12.63
CA TRP A 290 3.99 3.63 -12.60
C TRP A 290 4.54 3.23 -13.97
N LEU A 291 3.79 3.43 -15.06
CA LEU A 291 4.27 3.13 -16.42
C LEU A 291 5.56 3.88 -16.74
N LEU A 292 5.65 5.16 -16.36
CA LEU A 292 6.86 5.95 -16.54
C LEU A 292 8.05 5.33 -15.79
N VAL A 293 7.90 5.02 -14.50
CA VAL A 293 8.98 4.49 -13.66
C VAL A 293 9.37 3.07 -14.09
N TYR A 294 8.39 2.23 -14.43
CA TYR A 294 8.61 0.88 -14.95
C TYR A 294 9.41 0.89 -16.25
N HIS A 295 9.00 1.70 -17.24
CA HIS A 295 9.76 1.78 -18.49
C HIS A 295 11.13 2.42 -18.30
N PHE A 296 11.26 3.37 -17.37
CA PHE A 296 12.56 3.94 -17.02
C PHE A 296 13.49 2.90 -16.37
N SER A 297 12.98 2.05 -15.47
CA SER A 297 13.78 0.99 -14.85
C SER A 297 14.20 -0.08 -15.84
N GLU A 298 13.28 -0.56 -16.70
CA GLU A 298 13.62 -1.55 -17.73
C GLU A 298 14.52 -0.96 -18.83
N ALA A 299 14.35 0.31 -19.19
CA ALA A 299 15.27 0.98 -20.10
C ALA A 299 16.68 1.10 -19.51
N THR A 300 16.80 1.39 -18.22
CA THR A 300 18.09 1.45 -17.52
C THR A 300 18.83 0.13 -17.61
N ILE A 301 18.14 -0.98 -17.29
CA ILE A 301 18.71 -2.34 -17.36
C ILE A 301 19.12 -2.67 -18.80
N ARG A 302 18.21 -2.44 -19.76
CA ARG A 302 18.47 -2.76 -21.16
C ARG A 302 19.61 -1.95 -21.77
N PHE A 303 19.76 -0.66 -21.44
CA PHE A 303 20.88 0.12 -21.97
C PHE A 303 22.23 -0.36 -21.40
N ALA A 304 22.26 -0.79 -20.14
CA ALA A 304 23.44 -1.42 -19.55
C ALA A 304 23.76 -2.75 -20.23
N GLU A 305 22.75 -3.61 -20.43
CA GLU A 305 22.88 -4.90 -21.14
C GLU A 305 23.29 -4.72 -22.60
N TRP A 306 22.69 -3.77 -23.32
CA TRP A 306 23.03 -3.46 -24.70
C TRP A 306 24.48 -3.01 -24.84
N ALA A 307 24.94 -2.08 -23.99
CA ALA A 307 26.32 -1.63 -23.99
C ALA A 307 27.30 -2.76 -23.63
N ALA A 308 26.93 -3.62 -22.67
CA ALA A 308 27.73 -4.78 -22.29
C ALA A 308 27.80 -5.83 -23.40
N ALA A 309 26.69 -6.08 -24.11
CA ALA A 309 26.63 -7.00 -25.24
C ALA A 309 27.56 -6.57 -26.39
N LEU A 310 27.60 -5.26 -26.70
CA LEU A 310 28.53 -4.72 -27.70
C LEU A 310 30.00 -4.97 -27.34
N GLY A 311 30.35 -4.86 -26.05
CA GLY A 311 31.71 -5.10 -25.57
C GLY A 311 32.08 -6.59 -25.45
N ALA A 312 31.13 -7.43 -25.05
CA ALA A 312 31.35 -8.87 -24.86
C ALA A 312 31.39 -9.66 -26.18
N GLY A 313 30.71 -9.18 -27.21
CA GLY A 313 30.48 -9.92 -28.45
C GLY A 313 29.26 -10.86 -28.35
N GLU A 314 28.65 -11.18 -29.50
CA GLU A 314 27.37 -11.90 -29.57
C GLU A 314 27.43 -13.30 -28.93
N ASP A 315 28.46 -14.09 -29.24
CA ASP A 315 28.61 -15.46 -28.71
C ASP A 315 28.75 -15.48 -27.18
N ARG A 316 29.57 -14.57 -26.64
CA ARG A 316 29.79 -14.47 -25.19
C ARG A 316 28.56 -13.93 -24.48
N TRP A 317 27.87 -12.95 -25.07
CA TRP A 317 26.63 -12.43 -24.50
C TRP A 317 25.53 -13.50 -24.46
N ALA A 318 25.40 -14.31 -25.51
CA ALA A 318 24.45 -15.43 -25.54
C ALA A 318 24.74 -16.47 -24.44
N GLU A 319 26.02 -16.74 -24.14
CA GLU A 319 26.42 -17.58 -22.99
C GLU A 319 26.02 -16.94 -21.66
N ILE A 320 26.28 -15.64 -21.47
CA ILE A 320 25.91 -14.90 -20.26
C ILE A 320 24.39 -14.93 -20.01
N VAL A 321 23.58 -14.73 -21.06
CA VAL A 321 22.11 -14.80 -20.96
C VAL A 321 21.66 -16.20 -20.53
N ARG A 322 22.24 -17.27 -21.09
CA ARG A 322 21.94 -18.65 -20.66
C ARG A 322 22.29 -18.88 -19.19
N LEU A 323 23.44 -18.38 -18.75
CA LEU A 323 23.86 -18.47 -17.34
C LEU A 323 22.96 -17.64 -16.41
N GLN A 324 22.38 -16.54 -16.88
CA GLN A 324 21.42 -15.74 -16.13
C GLN A 324 20.08 -16.47 -15.94
N ASP A 325 19.63 -17.20 -16.97
CA ASP A 325 18.41 -18.01 -16.90
C ASP A 325 18.59 -19.24 -16.00
N ASP A 326 19.76 -19.88 -16.07
CA ASP A 326 20.11 -21.00 -15.18
C ASP A 326 21.52 -20.82 -14.58
N PRO A 327 21.61 -20.19 -13.39
CA PRO A 327 22.88 -19.97 -12.70
C PRO A 327 23.61 -21.26 -12.30
N SER A 328 22.93 -22.42 -12.32
CA SER A 328 23.54 -23.72 -12.00
C SER A 328 24.49 -24.20 -13.10
N LEU A 329 24.31 -23.71 -14.33
CA LEU A 329 25.20 -23.98 -15.47
C LEU A 329 26.56 -23.28 -15.34
N GLY A 330 26.69 -22.30 -14.44
CA GLY A 330 27.92 -21.54 -14.23
C GLY A 330 28.87 -22.20 -13.24
N ALA A 331 30.16 -22.29 -13.61
CA ALA A 331 31.23 -22.78 -12.74
C ALA A 331 32.26 -21.68 -12.41
N GLY A 332 32.76 -21.66 -11.18
CA GLY A 332 33.81 -20.73 -10.76
C GLY A 332 33.36 -19.26 -10.74
N VAL A 333 34.18 -18.37 -11.30
CA VAL A 333 33.99 -16.90 -11.22
C VAL A 333 32.81 -16.42 -12.07
N SER A 334 32.48 -17.10 -13.17
CA SER A 334 31.37 -16.70 -14.05
C SER A 334 30.01 -16.74 -13.35
N ARG A 335 29.81 -17.73 -12.45
CA ARG A 335 28.61 -17.82 -11.60
C ARG A 335 28.43 -16.58 -10.74
N TYR A 336 29.50 -16.13 -10.07
CA TYR A 336 29.45 -14.93 -9.25
C TYR A 336 29.24 -13.66 -10.09
N GLY A 337 29.85 -13.56 -11.26
CA GLY A 337 29.65 -12.43 -12.18
C GLY A 337 28.19 -12.29 -12.61
N VAL A 338 27.57 -13.38 -13.02
CA VAL A 338 26.16 -13.42 -13.44
C VAL A 338 25.21 -13.13 -12.28
N LEU A 339 25.49 -13.66 -11.08
CA LEU A 339 24.71 -13.34 -9.87
C LEU A 339 24.77 -11.84 -9.52
N LEU A 340 25.96 -11.22 -9.61
CA LEU A 340 26.13 -9.79 -9.37
C LEU A 340 25.40 -8.92 -10.41
N MET A 341 25.40 -9.34 -11.68
CA MET A 341 24.60 -8.69 -12.73
C MET A 341 23.11 -8.78 -12.41
N GLY A 342 22.62 -9.97 -12.04
CA GLY A 342 21.23 -10.19 -11.62
C GLY A 342 20.85 -9.37 -10.39
N LEU A 343 21.74 -9.26 -9.40
CA LEU A 343 21.55 -8.42 -8.22
C LEU A 343 21.45 -6.94 -8.58
N GLY A 344 22.29 -6.46 -9.51
CA GLY A 344 22.24 -5.07 -10.00
C GLY A 344 20.91 -4.74 -10.67
N ALA A 345 20.47 -5.58 -11.62
CA ALA A 345 19.16 -5.44 -12.27
C ALA A 345 18.01 -5.55 -11.26
N GLY A 346 18.15 -6.45 -10.29
CA GLY A 346 17.16 -6.64 -9.24
C GLY A 346 17.02 -5.47 -8.29
N LEU A 347 18.12 -4.78 -7.96
CA LEU A 347 18.08 -3.56 -7.17
C LEU A 347 17.31 -2.44 -7.89
N VAL A 348 17.54 -2.28 -9.20
CA VAL A 348 16.81 -1.31 -10.03
C VAL A 348 15.30 -1.60 -10.03
N ARG A 349 14.90 -2.87 -10.23
CA ARG A 349 13.48 -3.28 -10.17
C ARG A 349 12.88 -3.11 -8.78
N SER A 350 13.65 -3.38 -7.72
CA SER A 350 13.18 -3.23 -6.33
C SER A 350 12.93 -1.77 -5.97
N VAL A 351 13.80 -0.86 -6.42
CA VAL A 351 13.59 0.59 -6.25
C VAL A 351 12.37 1.06 -7.04
N ALA A 352 12.18 0.56 -8.27
CA ALA A 352 10.98 0.84 -9.05
C ALA A 352 9.72 0.37 -8.32
N ALA A 353 9.68 -0.88 -7.84
CA ALA A 353 8.58 -1.39 -7.02
C ALA A 353 8.35 -0.54 -5.74
N GLY A 354 9.43 -0.13 -5.06
CA GLY A 354 9.38 0.79 -3.92
C GLY A 354 8.71 2.12 -4.26
N PHE A 355 8.97 2.69 -5.44
CA PHE A 355 8.27 3.89 -5.91
C PHE A 355 6.76 3.69 -5.98
N GLY A 356 6.28 2.54 -6.47
CA GLY A 356 4.85 2.23 -6.53
C GLY A 356 4.17 2.33 -5.17
N TYR A 357 4.74 1.70 -4.14
CA TYR A 357 4.20 1.76 -2.78
C TYR A 357 4.35 3.14 -2.15
N SER A 358 5.48 3.81 -2.35
CA SER A 358 5.68 5.20 -1.92
C SER A 358 4.58 6.12 -2.47
N LEU A 359 4.29 5.99 -3.77
CA LEU A 359 3.24 6.74 -4.44
C LEU A 359 1.85 6.39 -3.91
N PHE A 360 1.56 5.11 -3.70
CA PHE A 360 0.29 4.66 -3.13
C PHE A 360 -0.01 5.34 -1.79
N TRP A 361 0.94 5.34 -0.85
CA TRP A 361 0.76 5.98 0.46
C TRP A 361 0.65 7.50 0.36
N CYS A 362 1.41 8.13 -0.55
CA CYS A 362 1.28 9.57 -0.79
C CYS A 362 -0.10 9.93 -1.37
N LEU A 363 -0.65 9.11 -2.27
CA LEU A 363 -1.98 9.29 -2.84
C LEU A 363 -3.07 9.09 -1.78
N ALA A 364 -2.94 8.07 -0.93
CA ALA A 364 -3.85 7.83 0.19
C ALA A 364 -3.85 9.02 1.18
N ALA A 365 -2.68 9.55 1.53
CA ALA A 365 -2.53 10.75 2.35
C ALA A 365 -3.16 11.99 1.69
N ALA A 366 -2.96 12.18 0.38
CA ALA A 366 -3.57 13.28 -0.36
C ALA A 366 -5.11 13.18 -0.38
N ALA A 367 -5.65 11.99 -0.66
CA ALA A 367 -7.09 11.73 -0.66
C ALA A 367 -7.70 11.95 0.73
N TYR A 368 -7.00 11.51 1.79
CA TYR A 368 -7.40 11.78 3.17
C TYR A 368 -7.50 13.29 3.45
N LEU A 369 -6.45 14.06 3.13
CA LEU A 369 -6.45 15.51 3.37
C LEU A 369 -7.54 16.25 2.59
N LEU A 370 -7.81 15.82 1.35
CA LEU A 370 -8.90 16.37 0.53
C LEU A 370 -10.26 16.11 1.18
N LEU A 371 -10.53 14.88 1.58
CA LEU A 371 -11.79 14.51 2.22
C LEU A 371 -11.95 15.17 3.60
N ARG A 372 -10.86 15.27 4.37
CA ARG A 372 -10.85 15.97 5.67
C ARG A 372 -11.23 17.44 5.50
N ARG A 373 -10.72 18.11 4.47
CA ARG A 373 -11.13 19.48 4.15
C ARG A 373 -12.61 19.56 3.75
N ASP A 374 -13.06 18.65 2.89
CA ASP A 374 -14.43 18.71 2.37
C ASP A 374 -15.49 18.35 3.43
N VAL A 375 -15.20 17.39 4.30
CA VAL A 375 -16.13 16.87 5.30
C VAL A 375 -16.04 17.64 6.61
N ASP A 376 -14.83 17.85 7.14
CA ASP A 376 -14.62 18.45 8.47
C ASP A 376 -14.36 19.96 8.39
N GLN A 377 -14.19 20.53 7.19
CA GLN A 377 -13.77 21.92 6.99
C GLN A 377 -12.43 22.25 7.66
N THR A 378 -11.59 21.23 7.85
CA THR A 378 -10.24 21.37 8.41
C THR A 378 -9.26 21.76 7.31
N GLU A 379 -8.45 22.79 7.56
CA GLU A 379 -7.45 23.24 6.60
C GLU A 379 -6.30 22.24 6.45
N PHE A 380 -5.61 22.30 5.30
CA PHE A 380 -4.54 21.37 4.95
C PHE A 380 -3.36 21.43 5.94
N ASP A 381 -3.06 22.58 6.50
CA ASP A 381 -1.92 22.84 7.38
C ASP A 381 -2.18 22.47 8.84
N GLU A 382 -3.42 22.17 9.23
CA GLU A 382 -3.80 21.70 10.58
C GLU A 382 -3.41 20.23 10.80
N VAL A 383 -2.13 19.91 10.60
CA VAL A 383 -1.55 18.59 10.84
C VAL A 383 -0.83 18.60 12.19
N PHE A 384 -1.20 17.67 13.06
CA PHE A 384 -0.57 17.58 14.39
C PHE A 384 0.91 17.19 14.27
N VAL A 385 1.81 17.91 14.95
CA VAL A 385 3.26 17.61 15.02
C VAL A 385 3.75 17.71 16.47
N GLU A 386 4.22 16.58 17.03
CA GLU A 386 4.66 16.45 18.44
C GLU A 386 5.71 17.50 18.88
N THR A 387 6.60 17.92 17.96
CA THR A 387 7.67 18.88 18.26
C THR A 387 7.16 20.28 18.58
N GLU A 388 5.98 20.68 18.06
CA GLU A 388 5.42 22.00 18.34
C GLU A 388 4.65 22.07 19.66
N SER A 389 3.98 20.99 20.07
CA SER A 389 3.34 20.94 21.39
C SER A 389 4.35 21.10 22.55
N GLN A 390 5.62 20.75 22.33
CA GLN A 390 6.70 21.01 23.28
C GLN A 390 7.26 22.44 23.18
N ARG A 391 7.23 23.07 22.00
CA ARG A 391 7.80 24.41 21.78
C ARG A 391 6.94 25.54 22.36
N TYR A 392 5.64 25.30 22.50
CA TYR A 392 4.67 26.24 23.10
C TYR A 392 4.45 26.04 24.61
N GLN A 393 5.13 25.07 25.24
CA GLN A 393 5.19 25.05 26.71
C GLN A 393 6.08 26.21 27.16
N LEU A 394 5.44 27.34 27.51
CA LEU A 394 6.10 28.44 28.20
C LEU A 394 6.84 27.87 29.42
N PRO A 395 8.11 28.23 29.67
CA PRO A 395 8.79 27.82 30.89
C PRO A 395 7.94 28.28 32.07
N GLU A 396 7.63 27.36 33.00
CA GLU A 396 6.94 27.71 34.24
C GLU A 396 7.64 28.92 34.84
N ALA A 397 6.88 30.02 35.00
CA ALA A 397 7.41 31.22 35.61
C ALA A 397 7.90 30.83 36.99
N ARG A 398 9.23 30.82 37.19
CA ARG A 398 9.81 30.75 38.52
C ARG A 398 9.19 31.90 39.29
N GLU A 399 8.33 31.57 40.27
CA GLU A 399 7.85 32.55 41.24
C GLU A 399 9.08 33.22 41.81
N SER A 400 9.27 34.49 41.44
CA SER A 400 10.28 35.34 42.05
C SER A 400 9.88 35.48 43.51
N GLU A 401 10.57 34.71 44.34
CA GLU A 401 10.52 34.75 45.78
C GLU A 401 10.60 36.22 46.24
N LYS A 402 9.55 36.63 46.95
CA LYS A 402 9.33 38.00 47.39
C LYS A 402 10.54 38.50 48.18
N VAL A 403 11.12 39.58 47.68
CA VAL A 403 11.88 40.51 48.52
C VAL A 403 10.88 41.17 49.46
N GLU A 404 10.86 40.75 50.72
CA GLU A 404 10.21 41.49 51.79
C GLU A 404 11.29 41.99 52.76
N LYS A 405 11.17 43.28 53.09
CA LYS A 405 12.12 44.13 53.82
C LYS A 405 12.13 43.87 55.31
#